data_AF-A0A1S9ZKK7-F1
#
_entry.id   AF-A0A1S9ZKK7-F1
#
_cell.length_a   1.000
_cell.length_b   1.000
_cell.length_c   1.000
_cell.angle_alpha   90.00
_cell.angle_beta   90.00
_cell.angle_gamma   90.00
#
_symmetry.space_group_name_H-M   'P 1'
#
loop_
_entity.id
_entity.type
_entity.pdbx_description
1 polymer ?
#
loop_
_entity_poly.entity_id
_entity_poly.type
_entity_poly.pdbx_seq_one_letter_code
_entity_poly.pdbx_strand_id
1 'polypeptide(L)'
;MSICVDDFCSFINAAFANMDENSSEIIHRSYINRSYYAIFHNLRLAMNNAGIATDKFKTGSHQNLFYSLDELAKNDKNLRKIAIKYRNFLTLRHKADYALDDDIEWHDVKQVQKYLDDLPSMIATHIK
;
A
#
# COMPACT_ATOMS: atom_id res chain seq x y z
N MET A 1 17.03 11.40 0.25
CA MET A 1 15.92 12.15 0.87
C MET A 1 15.02 11.12 1.53
N SER A 2 15.07 10.99 2.86
CA SER A 2 14.24 10.02 3.58
C SER A 2 12.85 10.64 3.71
N ILE A 3 11.87 10.12 2.98
CA ILE A 3 10.47 10.53 3.18
C ILE A 3 10.04 9.92 4.52
N CYS A 4 9.62 10.75 5.47
CA CYS A 4 9.18 10.27 6.76
C CYS A 4 7.83 9.58 6.60
N VAL A 5 7.69 8.34 7.10
CA VAL A 5 6.40 7.64 7.13
C VAL A 5 5.36 8.47 7.89
N ASP A 6 5.80 9.25 8.87
CA ASP A 6 4.95 10.16 9.64
C ASP A 6 4.35 11.28 8.78
N ASP A 7 5.07 11.79 7.77
CA ASP A 7 4.55 12.82 6.86
C ASP A 7 3.42 12.26 5.99
N PHE A 8 3.57 11.01 5.53
CA PHE A 8 2.50 10.32 4.82
C PHE A 8 1.28 10.10 5.71
N CYS A 9 1.46 9.57 6.92
CA CYS A 9 0.37 9.31 7.87
C CYS A 9 -0.39 10.60 8.21
N SER A 10 0.33 11.71 8.43
CA SER A 10 -0.25 13.03 8.70
C SER A 10 -1.12 13.51 7.54
N PHE A 11 -0.61 13.44 6.31
CA PHE A 11 -1.35 13.81 5.12
C PHE A 11 -2.59 12.92 4.94
N ILE A 12 -2.43 11.60 5.05
CA ILE A 12 -3.50 10.62 4.81
C ILE A 12 -4.67 10.84 5.77
N ASN A 13 -4.37 11.04 7.06
CA ASN A 13 -5.39 11.29 8.07
C ASN A 13 -6.12 12.62 7.83
N ALA A 14 -5.38 13.68 7.52
CA ALA A 14 -5.97 14.98 7.20
C ALA A 14 -6.80 14.93 5.91
N ALA A 15 -6.31 14.26 4.87
CA ALA A 15 -7.03 14.09 3.61
C ALA A 15 -8.33 13.31 3.82
N PHE A 16 -8.26 12.18 4.55
CA PHE A 16 -9.44 11.37 4.83
C PHE A 16 -10.50 12.12 5.65
N ALA A 17 -10.08 12.90 6.64
CA ALA A 17 -11.00 13.68 7.47
C ALA A 17 -11.74 14.80 6.71
N ASN A 18 -11.19 15.25 5.58
CA ASN A 18 -11.74 16.36 4.79
C ASN A 18 -12.27 15.92 3.41
N MET A 19 -12.42 14.62 3.18
CA MET A 19 -12.97 14.07 1.93
C MET A 19 -14.22 13.24 2.19
N ASP A 20 -15.09 13.20 1.19
CA ASP A 20 -16.33 12.44 1.15
C ASP A 20 -16.57 11.86 -0.25
N GLU A 21 -17.73 11.23 -0.45
CA GLU A 21 -18.12 10.63 -1.73
C GLU A 21 -18.27 11.64 -2.87
N ASN A 22 -18.52 12.92 -2.56
CA ASN A 22 -18.72 14.00 -3.53
C ASN A 22 -17.42 14.76 -3.83
N SER A 23 -16.34 14.44 -3.12
CA SER A 23 -15.03 15.03 -3.35
C SER A 23 -14.53 14.68 -4.74
N SER A 24 -13.73 15.57 -5.33
CA SER A 24 -13.25 15.37 -6.69
C SER A 24 -12.40 14.11 -6.81
N GLU A 25 -12.47 13.48 -7.98
CA GLU A 25 -11.71 12.27 -8.27
C GLU A 25 -10.19 12.48 -8.09
N ILE A 26 -9.69 13.69 -8.35
CA ILE A 26 -8.28 14.07 -8.12
C ILE A 26 -7.90 13.89 -6.64
N ILE A 27 -8.81 14.22 -5.71
CA ILE A 27 -8.60 14.02 -4.27
C ILE A 27 -8.58 12.53 -3.95
N HIS A 28 -9.51 11.75 -4.50
CA HIS A 28 -9.56 10.29 -4.28
C HIS A 28 -8.30 9.60 -4.80
N ARG A 29 -7.90 9.86 -6.05
CA ARG A 29 -6.65 9.36 -6.66
C ARG A 29 -5.43 9.75 -5.84
N SER A 30 -5.39 11.02 -5.41
CA SER A 30 -4.33 11.56 -4.57
C SER A 30 -4.19 10.85 -3.23
N TYR A 31 -5.32 10.53 -2.59
CA TYR A 31 -5.38 9.78 -1.35
C TYR A 31 -4.87 8.35 -1.54
N ILE A 32 -5.35 7.63 -2.56
CA ILE A 32 -4.94 6.25 -2.87
C ILE A 32 -3.43 6.18 -3.11
N ASN A 33 -2.88 7.07 -3.95
CA ASN A 33 -1.46 7.12 -4.27
C ASN A 33 -0.59 7.25 -3.01
N ARG A 34 -0.85 8.28 -2.19
CA ARG A 34 -0.04 8.58 -1.01
C ARG A 34 -0.18 7.50 0.06
N SER A 35 -1.38 6.94 0.19
CA SER A 35 -1.66 5.80 1.08
C SER A 35 -0.87 4.56 0.70
N TYR A 36 -0.78 4.26 -0.60
CA TYR A 36 0.01 3.14 -1.09
C TYR A 36 1.50 3.32 -0.77
N TYR A 37 2.06 4.52 -1.00
CA TYR A 37 3.48 4.78 -0.72
C TYR A 37 3.82 4.63 0.76
N ALA A 38 2.93 5.04 1.67
CA ALA A 38 3.10 4.82 3.10
C ALA A 38 3.30 3.33 3.44
N ILE A 39 2.41 2.47 2.94
CA ILE A 39 2.48 1.02 3.14
C ILE A 39 3.68 0.41 2.42
N PHE A 40 4.01 0.85 1.21
CA PHE A 40 5.19 0.39 0.48
C PHE A 40 6.46 0.63 1.28
N HIS A 41 6.64 1.83 1.83
CA HIS A 41 7.81 2.15 2.64
C HIS A 41 7.84 1.38 3.96
N ASN A 42 6.69 1.23 4.62
CA ASN A 42 6.57 0.44 5.84
C ASN A 42 6.93 -1.04 5.61
N LEU A 43 6.35 -1.67 4.58
CA LEU A 43 6.63 -3.06 4.21
C LEU A 43 8.10 -3.25 3.82
N ARG A 44 8.65 -2.36 2.99
CA ARG A 44 10.05 -2.43 2.57
C ARG A 44 11.00 -2.30 3.76
N LEU A 45 10.72 -1.41 4.71
CA LEU A 45 11.50 -1.26 5.93
C LEU A 45 11.43 -2.54 6.79
N ALA A 46 10.24 -3.09 7.01
CA ALA A 46 10.05 -4.32 7.78
C ALA A 46 10.81 -5.51 7.15
N MET A 47 10.70 -5.69 5.83
CA MET A 47 11.40 -6.76 5.11
C MET A 47 12.93 -6.58 5.18
N ASN A 48 13.43 -5.35 5.01
CA ASN A 48 14.85 -5.06 5.13
C ASN A 48 15.36 -5.36 6.55
N ASN A 49 14.60 -4.98 7.59
CA ASN A 49 14.96 -5.24 8.99
C ASN A 49 14.98 -6.76 9.31
N ALA A 50 14.11 -7.53 8.66
CA ALA A 50 14.07 -8.99 8.74
C ALA A 50 15.14 -9.69 7.86
N GLY A 51 16.01 -8.93 7.17
CA GLY A 51 17.02 -9.49 6.26
C GLY A 51 16.45 -10.12 4.98
N ILE A 52 15.21 -9.79 4.61
CA ILE A 52 14.55 -10.30 3.43
C ILE A 52 14.91 -9.41 2.22
N ALA A 53 15.46 -10.02 1.17
CA ALA A 53 15.79 -9.31 -0.06
C ALA A 53 14.54 -8.76 -0.78
N THR A 54 14.54 -7.46 -1.08
CA THR A 54 13.44 -6.74 -1.75
C THR A 54 13.70 -6.44 -3.22
N ASP A 55 14.80 -6.93 -3.78
CA ASP A 55 15.31 -6.69 -5.14
C ASP A 55 15.71 -7.98 -5.89
N LYS A 56 15.20 -9.13 -5.43
CA LYS A 56 15.56 -10.46 -5.95
C LYS A 56 15.13 -10.69 -7.41
N PHE A 57 14.06 -10.05 -7.86
CA PHE A 57 13.50 -10.24 -9.19
C PHE A 57 13.97 -9.12 -10.14
N LYS A 58 14.20 -9.42 -11.41
CA LYS A 58 14.61 -8.42 -12.42
C LYS A 58 13.41 -7.60 -12.91
N THR A 59 12.75 -6.88 -12.00
CA THR A 59 11.53 -6.09 -12.25
C THR A 59 11.53 -4.78 -11.45
N GLY A 60 10.51 -3.94 -11.65
CA GLY A 60 10.36 -2.68 -10.91
C GLY A 60 10.14 -2.89 -9.41
N SER A 61 10.60 -1.95 -8.58
CA SER A 61 10.67 -2.06 -7.11
C SER A 61 9.35 -2.46 -6.44
N HIS A 62 8.21 -1.96 -6.93
CA HIS A 62 6.89 -2.29 -6.38
C HIS A 62 6.52 -3.76 -6.61
N GLN A 63 6.77 -4.25 -7.83
CA GLN A 63 6.51 -5.63 -8.20
C GLN A 63 7.49 -6.59 -7.51
N ASN A 64 8.74 -6.15 -7.37
CA ASN A 64 9.79 -6.84 -6.64
C ASN A 64 9.39 -7.10 -5.19
N LEU A 65 8.92 -6.04 -4.50
CA LEU A 65 8.47 -6.14 -3.11
C LEU A 65 7.28 -7.10 -2.97
N PHE A 66 6.31 -7.02 -3.88
CA PHE A 66 5.18 -7.95 -3.92
C PHE A 66 5.64 -9.40 -4.11
N TYR A 67 6.53 -9.67 -5.08
CA TYR A 67 7.00 -11.04 -5.33
C TYR A 67 7.82 -11.61 -4.18
N SER A 68 8.67 -10.80 -3.54
CA SER A 68 9.36 -11.24 -2.33
C SER A 68 8.38 -11.60 -1.23
N LEU A 69 7.32 -10.80 -1.01
CA LEU A 69 6.27 -11.10 -0.04
C LEU A 69 5.47 -12.36 -0.42
N ASP A 70 5.13 -12.52 -1.71
CA ASP A 70 4.37 -13.66 -2.22
C ASP A 70 5.15 -14.99 -2.09
N GLU A 71 6.47 -14.96 -2.25
CA GLU A 71 7.31 -16.13 -1.99
C GLU A 71 7.26 -16.58 -0.53
N LEU A 72 7.30 -15.65 0.43
CA LEU A 72 7.17 -15.97 1.84
C LEU A 72 5.76 -16.50 2.18
N ALA A 73 4.74 -15.96 1.50
CA ALA A 73 3.34 -16.33 1.65
C ALA A 73 2.99 -17.76 1.17
N LYS A 74 3.91 -18.45 0.50
CA LYS A 74 3.70 -19.84 0.06
C LYS A 74 3.41 -20.77 1.24
N ASN A 75 4.07 -20.54 2.38
CA ASN A 75 4.00 -21.41 3.56
C ASN A 75 3.36 -20.77 4.80
N ASP A 76 3.04 -19.47 4.76
CA ASP A 76 2.45 -18.75 5.88
C ASP A 76 1.10 -18.10 5.51
N LYS A 77 0.04 -18.51 6.21
CA LYS A 77 -1.33 -18.02 5.98
C LYS A 77 -1.50 -16.53 6.29
N ASN A 78 -0.79 -16.00 7.29
CA ASN A 78 -0.85 -14.59 7.64
C ASN A 78 -0.11 -13.75 6.59
N LEU A 79 1.08 -14.18 6.17
CA LEU A 79 1.81 -13.52 5.08
C LEU A 79 1.01 -13.57 3.77
N ARG A 80 0.28 -14.65 3.50
CA ARG A 80 -0.64 -14.72 2.36
C ARG A 80 -1.75 -13.68 2.42
N LYS A 81 -2.33 -13.43 3.59
CA LYS A 81 -3.32 -12.35 3.76
C LYS A 81 -2.69 -10.98 3.48
N ILE A 82 -1.48 -10.74 3.95
CA ILE A 82 -0.73 -9.49 3.67
C ILE A 82 -0.49 -9.37 2.15
N ALA A 83 0.00 -10.43 1.50
CA ALA A 83 0.30 -10.44 0.06
C ALA A 83 -0.94 -10.13 -0.79
N ILE A 84 -2.09 -10.72 -0.47
CA ILE A 84 -3.35 -10.45 -1.18
C ILE A 84 -3.77 -8.99 -1.01
N LYS A 85 -3.81 -8.47 0.23
CA LYS A 85 -4.17 -7.07 0.50
C LYS A 85 -3.20 -6.11 -0.19
N TYR A 86 -1.91 -6.38 -0.11
CA TYR A 86 -0.87 -5.56 -0.74
C TYR A 86 -0.99 -5.54 -2.27
N ARG A 87 -1.26 -6.69 -2.90
CA ARG A 87 -1.50 -6.79 -4.35
C ARG A 87 -2.73 -5.99 -4.79
N ASN A 88 -3.82 -6.10 -4.05
CA ASN A 88 -5.03 -5.34 -4.33
C ASN A 88 -4.77 -3.84 -4.21
N PHE A 89 -4.02 -3.42 -3.19
CA PHE A 89 -3.63 -2.03 -3.02
C PHE A 89 -2.73 -1.53 -4.16
N LEU A 90 -1.73 -2.32 -4.59
CA LEU A 90 -0.92 -2.00 -5.76
C LEU A 90 -1.78 -1.82 -7.03
N THR A 91 -2.81 -2.66 -7.18
CA THR A 91 -3.76 -2.56 -8.31
C THR A 91 -4.56 -1.26 -8.26
N LEU A 92 -5.09 -0.90 -7.08
CA LEU A 92 -5.80 0.37 -6.88
C LEU A 92 -4.89 1.58 -7.13
N ARG A 93 -3.62 1.50 -6.70
CA ARG A 93 -2.64 2.55 -6.99
C ARG A 93 -2.36 2.67 -8.49
N HIS A 94 -2.24 1.56 -9.22
CA HIS A 94 -2.09 1.61 -10.68
C HIS A 94 -3.31 2.23 -11.37
N LYS A 95 -4.52 1.87 -10.94
CA LYS A 95 -5.76 2.51 -11.43
C LYS A 95 -5.72 4.02 -11.18
N ALA A 96 -5.42 4.42 -9.95
CA ALA A 96 -5.37 5.83 -9.55
C ALA A 96 -4.33 6.66 -10.34
N ASP A 97 -3.16 6.09 -10.62
CA ASP A 97 -2.05 6.81 -11.25
C ASP A 97 -2.08 6.79 -12.79
N TYR A 98 -2.60 5.73 -13.40
CA TYR A 98 -2.40 5.47 -14.83
C TYR A 98 -3.67 5.20 -15.63
N ALA A 99 -4.75 4.72 -15.00
CA ALA A 99 -6.02 4.48 -15.67
C ALA A 99 -6.86 5.77 -15.62
N LEU A 100 -6.59 6.69 -16.55
CA LEU A 100 -7.32 7.96 -16.65
C LEU A 100 -8.73 7.81 -17.21
N ASP A 101 -9.00 6.69 -17.90
CA ASP A 101 -10.32 6.36 -18.46
C ASP A 101 -11.22 5.58 -17.49
N ASP A 102 -10.67 5.12 -16.35
CA ASP A 102 -11.41 4.37 -15.33
C ASP A 102 -11.66 5.24 -14.10
N ASP A 103 -12.93 5.47 -13.75
CA ASP A 103 -13.28 6.29 -12.59
C ASP A 103 -12.82 5.66 -11.26
N ILE A 104 -12.23 6.47 -10.37
CA ILE A 104 -12.06 6.10 -8.96
C ILE A 104 -13.34 6.47 -8.18
N GLU A 105 -13.91 5.47 -7.51
CA GLU A 105 -15.13 5.65 -6.73
C GLU A 105 -14.85 5.69 -5.22
N TRP A 106 -15.83 6.17 -4.44
CA TRP A 106 -15.73 6.21 -2.98
C TRP A 106 -15.48 4.83 -2.34
N HIS A 107 -15.96 3.75 -2.97
CA HIS A 107 -15.70 2.40 -2.46
C HIS A 107 -14.21 2.02 -2.55
N ASP A 108 -13.48 2.51 -3.55
CA ASP A 108 -12.03 2.33 -3.68
C ASP A 108 -11.29 3.03 -2.53
N VAL A 109 -11.71 4.27 -2.21
CA VAL A 109 -11.18 5.04 -1.06
C VAL A 109 -11.41 4.28 0.24
N LYS A 110 -12.64 3.80 0.50
CA LYS A 110 -12.96 3.02 1.70
C LYS A 110 -12.15 1.74 1.80
N GLN A 111 -11.90 1.08 0.67
CA GLN A 111 -11.07 -0.11 0.63
C GLN A 111 -9.61 0.20 0.98
N VAL A 112 -9.07 1.33 0.52
CA VAL A 112 -7.74 1.82 0.89
C VAL A 112 -7.64 2.19 2.37
N GLN A 113 -8.66 2.85 2.93
CA GLN A 113 -8.72 3.16 4.35
C GLN A 113 -8.56 1.88 5.19
N LYS A 114 -9.32 0.84 4.85
CA LYS A 114 -9.22 -0.46 5.53
C LYS A 114 -7.83 -1.08 5.41
N TYR A 115 -7.14 -0.90 4.28
CA TYR A 115 -5.77 -1.38 4.13
C TYR A 115 -4.78 -0.60 5.00
N LEU A 116 -4.97 0.71 5.18
CA LEU A 116 -4.17 1.53 6.08
C LEU A 116 -4.35 1.14 7.55
N ASP A 117 -5.56 0.77 7.94
CA ASP A 117 -5.83 0.32 9.31
C ASP A 117 -5.22 -1.07 9.58
N ASP A 118 -5.33 -1.98 8.62
CA ASP A 118 -4.95 -3.38 8.81
C ASP A 118 -3.46 -3.65 8.54
N LEU A 119 -2.90 -3.17 7.42
CA LEU A 119 -1.59 -3.62 6.95
C LEU A 119 -0.43 -3.28 7.88
N PRO A 120 -0.32 -2.07 8.48
CA PRO A 120 0.80 -1.74 9.36
C PRO A 120 0.92 -2.69 10.55
N SER A 121 -0.22 -3.01 11.20
CA SER A 121 -0.25 -3.92 12.34
C SER A 121 0.12 -5.36 11.93
N MET A 122 -0.40 -5.82 10.79
CA MET A 122 -0.08 -7.14 10.24
C MET A 122 1.40 -7.26 9.86
N ILE A 123 1.97 -6.24 9.22
CA ILE A 123 3.39 -6.18 8.84
C ILE A 123 4.26 -6.26 10.08
N ALA A 124 4.01 -5.41 11.09
CA ALA A 124 4.78 -5.39 12.33
C ALA A 124 4.70 -6.72 13.11
N THR A 125 3.59 -7.43 12.99
CA THR A 125 3.37 -8.69 13.71
C THR A 125 4.04 -9.88 13.02
N HIS A 126 3.99 -9.94 11.69
CA HIS A 126 4.30 -11.15 10.92
C HIS A 126 5.58 -11.07 10.08
N ILE A 127 6.15 -9.89 9.87
CA ILE A 127 7.42 -9.72 9.14
C ILE A 127 8.51 -9.38 10.17
N LYS A 128 9.36 -10.36 10.47
CA LYS A 128 10.42 -10.32 11.48
C LYS A 128 11.65 -11.06 10.99
#